data_AF-A0A3N5ELV5-F1
#
_entry.id   AF-A0A3N5ELV5-F1
#
_cell.length_a   1.000
_cell.length_b   1.000
_cell.length_c   1.000
_cell.angle_alpha   90.00
_cell.angle_beta   90.00
_cell.angle_gamma   90.00
#
_symmetry.space_group_name_H-M   'P 1'
#
loop_
_entity.id
_entity.type
_entity.pdbx_description
1 polymer ?
#
loop_
_entity_poly.entity_id
_entity_poly.type
_entity_poly.pdbx_seq_one_letter_code
_entity_poly.pdbx_strand_id
1 'polypeptide(L)' 'MTRTDQKIILPGGAGLVGQNLVARLRARGYTNLVVLDKHRTNLEILKRVQPDVVAEYADLAEPGDWSRHFAGA' A
#
# COMPACT_ATOMS: atom_id res chain seq x y z
N MET A 1 -9.09 -10.87 19.42
CA MET A 1 -8.00 -11.18 18.47
C MET A 1 -8.03 -10.17 17.35
N THR A 2 -6.88 -9.61 16.96
CA THR A 2 -6.78 -8.67 15.83
C THR A 2 -6.90 -9.44 14.52
N ARG A 3 -7.74 -8.98 13.60
CA ARG A 3 -7.89 -9.56 12.25
C ARG A 3 -6.81 -9.00 11.33
N THR A 4 -5.74 -9.77 11.11
CA THR A 4 -4.58 -9.32 10.32
C THR A 4 -4.72 -9.56 8.82
N ASP A 5 -5.78 -10.24 8.40
CA ASP A 5 -6.18 -10.52 7.03
C ASP A 5 -7.02 -9.39 6.39
N GLN A 6 -7.47 -8.42 7.20
CA GLN A 6 -8.21 -7.26 6.73
C GLN A 6 -7.42 -6.48 5.70
N LYS A 7 -8.11 -6.05 4.64
CA LYS A 7 -7.53 -5.23 3.59
C LYS A 7 -7.19 -3.86 4.14
N ILE A 8 -5.93 -3.45 3.99
CA ILE A 8 -5.46 -2.12 4.34
C ILE A 8 -4.98 -1.45 3.06
N ILE A 9 -5.67 -0.38 2.68
CA ILE A 9 -5.29 0.48 1.56
C ILE A 9 -4.54 1.67 2.14
N LEU A 10 -3.32 1.91 1.66
CA LEU A 10 -2.45 2.98 2.14
C LEU A 10 -2.06 3.92 0.98
N PRO A 11 -2.86 4.97 0.74
CA PRO A 11 -2.49 6.07 -0.13
C PRO A 11 -1.24 6.80 0.38
N GLY A 12 -0.31 7.13 -0.52
CA GLY A 12 0.99 7.72 -0.16
C GLY A 12 1.92 6.75 0.58
N GLY A 13 1.62 5.45 0.54
CA GLY A 13 2.34 4.41 1.27
C GLY A 13 3.77 4.18 0.79
N ALA A 14 4.17 4.69 -0.38
CA ALA A 14 5.55 4.62 -0.85
C ALA A 14 6.38 5.85 -0.41
N GLY A 15 5.77 6.90 0.14
CA GLY A 15 6.50 8.02 0.73
C GLY A 15 7.26 7.66 2.01
N LEU A 16 8.06 8.61 2.53
CA LEU A 16 8.94 8.40 3.69
C LEU A 16 8.19 7.86 4.93
N VAL A 17 7.05 8.46 5.28
CA VAL A 17 6.23 8.00 6.41
C VAL A 17 5.48 6.71 6.05
N GLY A 18 4.99 6.62 4.81
CA GLY A 18 4.25 5.47 4.31
C GLY A 18 5.03 4.16 4.40
N GLN A 19 6.28 4.14 3.93
CA GLN A 19 7.10 2.92 3.93
C GLN A 19 7.39 2.41 5.35
N ASN A 20 7.57 3.34 6.30
CA ASN A 20 7.73 2.98 7.71
C ASN A 20 6.47 2.33 8.28
N LEU A 21 5.29 2.83 7.90
CA LEU A 21 4.02 2.23 8.30
C LEU A 21 3.83 0.84 7.67
N VAL A 22 4.13 0.69 6.37
CA VAL A 22 4.08 -0.62 5.68
C VAL A 22 4.95 -1.65 6.42
N ALA A 23 6.20 -1.32 6.71
CA ALA A 23 7.11 -2.22 7.42
C ALA A 23 6.56 -2.61 8.81
N ARG A 24 5.99 -1.65 9.55
CA ARG A 24 5.39 -1.91 10.88
C ARG A 24 4.13 -2.77 10.81
N LEU A 25 3.28 -2.58 9.80
CA LEU A 25 2.09 -3.41 9.58
C LEU A 25 2.51 -4.84 9.23
N ARG A 26 3.47 -5.01 8.32
CA ARG A 26 4.04 -6.32 8.00
C ARG A 26 4.64 -7.02 9.23
N ALA A 27 5.42 -6.30 10.04
CA ALA A 27 5.99 -6.84 11.27
C ALA A 27 4.93 -7.26 12.32
N ARG A 28 3.73 -6.67 12.28
CA ARG A 28 2.58 -7.03 13.12
C ARG A 28 1.72 -8.16 12.53
N GLY A 29 2.13 -8.72 11.39
CA GLY A 29 1.45 -9.85 10.76
C GLY A 29 0.32 -9.48 9.81
N TYR A 30 0.15 -8.20 9.45
CA TYR A 30 -0.83 -7.81 8.43
C TYR A 30 -0.34 -8.25 7.04
N THR A 31 -1.20 -8.96 6.31
CA THR A 31 -0.83 -9.62 5.05
C THR A 31 -1.51 -9.03 3.82
N ASN A 32 -2.60 -8.28 3.98
CA ASN A 32 -3.41 -7.77 2.89
C ASN A 32 -3.24 -6.26 2.73
N LEU A 33 -2.07 -5.85 2.25
CA LEU A 33 -1.67 -4.45 2.11
C LEU A 33 -1.66 -4.03 0.63
N VAL A 34 -2.34 -2.93 0.33
CA VAL A 34 -2.31 -2.26 -0.97
C VAL A 34 -1.78 -0.84 -0.77
N VAL A 35 -0.68 -0.50 -1.44
CA VAL A 35 -0.12 0.85 -1.48
C VAL A 35 -0.45 1.51 -2.81
N LEU A 36 -1.03 2.70 -2.74
CA LEU A 36 -1.33 3.56 -3.89
C LEU A 36 -0.45 4.80 -3.79
N ASP A 37 0.37 5.06 -4.80
CA ASP A 37 1.26 6.22 -4.77
C ASP A 37 1.53 6.77 -6.19
N LYS A 38 1.72 8.08 -6.32
CA LYS A 38 2.04 8.72 -7.60
C LYS A 38 3.54 8.78 -7.88
N HIS A 39 4.38 8.55 -6.87
CA HIS A 39 5.83 8.62 -7.01
C HIS A 39 6.41 7.28 -7.46
N ARG A 40 6.60 7.12 -8.77
CA ARG A 40 7.10 5.88 -9.41
C ARG A 40 8.40 5.36 -8.80
N THR A 41 9.40 6.21 -8.60
CA THR A 41 10.69 5.82 -8.00
C THR A 41 10.52 5.20 -6.62
N ASN A 42 9.65 5.81 -5.79
CA ASN A 42 9.39 5.33 -4.44
C ASN A 42 8.64 4.01 -4.45
N LEU A 43 7.69 3.84 -5.38
CA LEU A 43 7.00 2.58 -5.58
C LEU A 43 7.95 1.45 -5.98
N GLU A 44 8.88 1.70 -6.89
CA GLU A 44 9.85 0.69 -7.30
C GLU A 44 10.79 0.30 -6.15
N ILE A 45 11.17 1.24 -5.29
CA ILE A 45 11.90 0.95 -4.04
C ILE A 45 11.02 0.09 -3.12
N LEU A 46 9.77 0.47 -2.90
CA LEU A 46 8.85 -0.26 -2.04
C LEU A 46 8.66 -1.71 -2.53
N LYS A 47 8.47 -1.92 -3.84
CA LYS A 47 8.34 -3.27 -4.43
C LYS A 47 9.56 -4.14 -4.17
N ARG A 48 10.77 -3.56 -4.16
CA ARG A 48 12.02 -4.29 -3.88
C ARG A 48 12.15 -4.64 -2.39
N VAL A 49 11.78 -3.71 -1.51
CA VAL A 49 11.96 -3.85 -0.06
C VAL A 49 10.82 -4.65 0.59
N GLN A 50 9.62 -4.60 0.02
CA GLN A 50 8.40 -5.24 0.52
C GLN A 50 7.67 -5.97 -0.63
N PRO A 51 8.25 -7.05 -1.19
CA PRO A 51 7.73 -7.69 -2.41
C PRO A 51 6.32 -8.26 -2.26
N ASP A 52 5.88 -8.60 -1.04
CA ASP A 52 4.52 -9.13 -0.80
C ASP A 52 3.46 -8.04 -0.63
N VAL A 53 3.82 -6.75 -0.74
CA VAL A 53 2.87 -5.64 -0.71
C VAL A 53 2.43 -5.32 -2.14
N VAL A 54 1.13 -5.23 -2.37
CA VAL A 54 0.61 -4.76 -3.65
C VAL A 54 0.90 -3.28 -3.77
N ALA A 55 1.84 -2.89 -4.63
CA ALA A 55 2.23 -1.49 -4.82
C ALA A 55 1.85 -1.02 -6.23
N GLU A 56 0.83 -0.17 -6.33
CA GLU A 56 0.24 0.28 -7.59
C GLU A 56 0.47 1.79 -7.78
N TYR A 57 0.84 2.16 -9.01
CA TYR A 57 0.88 3.57 -9.39
C TYR A 57 -0.54 4.12 -9.47
N ALA A 58 -0.80 5.18 -8.72
CA ALA A 58 -2.08 5.86 -8.74
C ALA A 58 -1.88 7.35 -8.44
N ASP A 59 -2.43 8.21 -9.30
CA ASP A 59 -2.67 9.59 -8.94
C ASP A 59 -4.09 9.70 -8.38
N LEU A 60 -4.20 9.87 -7.06
CA LEU A 60 -5.50 9.95 -6.38
C LEU A 60 -6.24 11.27 -6.65
N ALA A 61 -5.57 12.27 -7.25
CA ALA A 61 -6.24 13.49 -7.69
C ALA A 61 -7.11 13.25 -8.94
N GLU A 62 -6.83 12.18 -9.68
CA GLU A 62 -7.53 11.83 -10.92
C GLU A 62 -8.38 10.56 -10.73
N PRO A 63 -9.59 10.50 -11.32
CA PRO A 63 -10.34 9.25 -11.42
C PRO A 63 -9.50 8.16 -12.11
N GLY A 64 -9.61 6.93 -11.63
CA GLY A 64 -8.90 5.82 -12.26
C GLY A 64 -9.22 4.45 -11.65
N ASP A 65 -8.67 3.42 -12.30
CA ASP A 65 -8.88 2.01 -11.93
C ASP A 65 -8.42 1.69 -10.50
N TRP A 66 -7.52 2.49 -9.93
CA TRP A 66 -7.08 2.36 -8.55
C TRP A 66 -8.24 2.39 -7.54
N SER A 67 -9.36 3.03 -7.88
CA SER A 67 -10.58 3.09 -7.06
C SER A 67 -11.19 1.71 -6.79
N ARG A 68 -10.96 0.73 -7.67
CA ARG A 68 -11.41 -0.67 -7.48
C ARG A 68 -10.89 -1.29 -6.19
N HIS A 69 -9.78 -0.79 -5.65
CA HIS A 69 -9.22 -1.31 -4.42
C HIS A 69 -10.12 -1.06 -3.20
N PHE A 70 -10.96 -0.04 -3.24
CA PHE A 70 -11.89 0.29 -2.15
C PHE A 70 -13.12 -0.63 -2.12
N ALA A 71 -13.35 -1.44 -3.16
CA ALA A 71 -14.46 -2.38 -3.16
C ALA A 71 -14.27 -3.43 -2.05
N GLY A 72 -15.24 -3.50 -1.12
CA GLY A 72 -15.25 -4.44 0.00
C GLY A 72 -14.23 -4.15 1.12
N ALA A 73 -13.59 -2.98 1.10
CA ALA A 73 -12.71 -2.49 2.17
C ALA A 73 -13.49 -1.80 3.30
#